data_AF-A0A353WKA5-F1
#
_entry.id   AF-A0A353WKA5-F1
#
_cell.length_a   1.000
_cell.length_b   1.000
_cell.length_c   1.000
_cell.angle_alpha   90.00
_cell.angle_beta   90.00
_cell.angle_gamma   90.00
#
_symmetry.space_group_name_H-M   'P 1'
#
loop_
_entity.id
_entity.type
_entity.pdbx_description
1 polymer ?
#
loop_
_entity_poly.entity_id
_entity_poly.type
_entity_poly.pdbx_seq_one_letter_code
_entity_poly.pdbx_strand_id
1 'polypeptide(L)'
;MRELVDNSIKIILLSIALSASFMISSKTYADLGKIYSAKKPDQTPVEQIKVRERYTPPSRAYDRKNAVVHKKTKRWLNGKPAMVNTLVINPKKSGVIIKPSFGSYFINSVKSVKEIVNIETALAGINASYFKPDNGAPLGLAVVDEEIITGPLYRRVSFGITKDREFKMDKVDITGKITIGDNLEFRLFNINQPVFSKYDFTVYTDKWGKHTPKTSEHYSHIVVHRNKVQYIKNSSVSIPRGGYVVVGPHYRVAGKIQQYDKVSYAAKLIPEDWNDNVESAISGGPYLV
;
A
#
# COMPACT_ATOMS: atom_id res chain seq x y z
N MET A 1 -2.02 -40.14 -4.89
CA MET A 1 -0.67 -39.86 -4.35
C MET A 1 0.18 -39.35 -5.50
N ARG A 2 0.31 -38.02 -5.64
CA ARG A 2 1.30 -37.34 -6.46
C ARG A 2 1.69 -36.10 -5.67
N GLU A 3 2.87 -36.12 -5.09
CA GLU A 3 3.49 -34.94 -4.52
C GLU A 3 3.84 -34.01 -5.68
N LEU A 4 3.17 -32.85 -5.74
CA LEU A 4 3.71 -31.72 -6.47
C LEU A 4 4.55 -30.92 -5.48
N VAL A 5 5.83 -31.30 -5.43
CA VAL A 5 6.91 -30.47 -4.89
C VAL A 5 7.10 -29.33 -5.88
N ASP A 6 6.14 -28.40 -5.92
CA ASP A 6 6.26 -27.22 -6.75
C ASP A 6 6.94 -26.13 -5.92
N ASN A 7 8.22 -25.93 -6.22
CA ASN A 7 9.08 -24.87 -5.68
C ASN A 7 8.71 -23.48 -6.25
N SER A 8 7.45 -23.31 -6.68
CA SER A 8 6.92 -22.06 -7.20
C SER A 8 6.72 -21.08 -6.06
N ILE A 9 7.34 -19.89 -6.21
CA ILE A 9 7.10 -18.74 -5.35
C ILE A 9 5.61 -18.38 -5.44
N LYS A 10 4.92 -18.32 -4.30
CA LYS A 10 3.50 -18.00 -4.18
C LYS A 10 3.34 -16.58 -3.67
N ILE A 11 3.15 -15.64 -4.59
CA ILE A 11 2.94 -14.22 -4.28
C ILE A 11 1.45 -13.97 -4.01
N ILE A 12 1.15 -13.23 -2.96
CA ILE A 12 -0.20 -12.77 -2.58
C ILE A 12 -0.16 -11.25 -2.45
N LEU A 13 -1.16 -10.57 -3.02
CA LEU A 13 -1.08 -9.12 -3.19
C LEU A 13 -2.17 -8.34 -2.45
N LEU A 14 -1.78 -7.22 -1.86
CA LEU A 14 -2.69 -6.13 -1.51
C LEU A 14 -2.61 -5.08 -2.62
N SER A 15 -3.69 -4.92 -3.37
CA SER A 15 -3.77 -4.05 -4.56
C SER A 15 -4.62 -2.80 -4.30
N ILE A 16 -4.38 -1.70 -5.00
CA ILE A 16 -5.15 -0.47 -4.85
C ILE A 16 -6.21 -0.44 -5.96
N ALA A 17 -7.48 -0.69 -5.63
CA ALA A 17 -8.56 -0.77 -6.64
C ALA A 17 -9.92 -0.33 -6.09
N LEU A 18 -10.77 0.17 -7.00
CA LEU A 18 -12.16 0.59 -6.74
C LEU A 18 -12.99 -0.58 -6.21
N SER A 19 -13.99 -0.24 -5.38
CA SER A 19 -14.93 -1.14 -4.72
C SER A 19 -15.73 -2.00 -5.71
N ALA A 20 -15.18 -3.14 -6.08
CA ALA A 20 -15.92 -4.32 -6.49
C ALA A 20 -15.08 -5.54 -6.09
N SER A 21 -15.39 -6.13 -4.94
CA SER A 21 -14.74 -7.35 -4.46
C SER A 21 -15.10 -8.54 -5.35
N PHE A 22 -14.41 -8.70 -6.48
CA PHE A 22 -14.41 -9.94 -7.24
C PHE A 22 -13.06 -10.65 -7.04
N MET A 23 -13.06 -11.66 -6.15
CA MET A 23 -11.99 -12.64 -6.09
C MET A 23 -12.15 -13.63 -7.24
N ILE A 24 -11.11 -13.82 -8.05
CA ILE A 24 -11.07 -14.87 -9.07
C ILE A 24 -9.69 -15.53 -9.00
N SER A 25 -9.68 -16.86 -8.83
CA SER A 25 -8.53 -17.74 -9.02
C SER A 25 -8.20 -17.85 -10.50
N SER A 26 -6.95 -17.64 -10.92
CA SER A 26 -6.51 -17.98 -12.28
C SER A 26 -6.46 -19.51 -12.44
N LYS A 27 -7.44 -20.04 -13.17
CA LYS A 27 -7.62 -21.40 -13.75
C LYS A 27 -6.95 -22.63 -13.08
N THR A 28 -7.84 -23.59 -12.81
CA THR A 28 -7.71 -25.07 -12.73
C THR A 28 -6.98 -25.68 -11.53
N TYR A 29 -7.69 -25.79 -10.41
CA TYR A 29 -7.80 -27.04 -9.65
C TYR A 29 -9.27 -27.20 -9.22
N ALA A 30 -10.03 -27.95 -10.02
CA ALA A 30 -11.35 -28.40 -9.65
C ALA A 30 -11.18 -29.59 -8.70
N ASP A 31 -11.54 -29.42 -7.43
CA ASP A 31 -12.05 -30.52 -6.64
C ASP A 31 -13.19 -29.99 -5.76
N LEU A 32 -14.41 -30.26 -6.22
CA LEU A 32 -15.65 -29.87 -5.56
C LEU A 32 -15.89 -30.80 -4.35
N GLY A 33 -15.32 -30.42 -3.21
CA GLY A 33 -15.65 -31.04 -1.92
C GLY A 33 -17.09 -30.73 -1.51
N LYS A 34 -17.87 -31.80 -1.30
CA LYS A 34 -19.30 -31.88 -0.93
C LYS A 34 -19.88 -30.69 -0.13
N ILE A 35 -21.01 -30.17 -0.65
CA ILE A 35 -21.90 -29.22 0.02
C ILE A 35 -22.69 -29.96 1.12
N TYR A 36 -22.48 -29.60 2.38
CA TYR A 36 -23.37 -29.98 3.47
C TYR A 36 -24.32 -28.81 3.77
N SER A 37 -25.62 -29.02 3.53
CA SER A 37 -26.69 -28.09 3.91
C SER A 37 -27.15 -28.43 5.32
N ALA A 38 -27.06 -27.48 6.25
CA ALA A 38 -27.61 -27.61 7.61
C ALA A 38 -28.89 -26.76 7.74
N LYS A 39 -29.92 -27.37 8.36
CA LYS A 39 -31.26 -26.83 8.60
C LYS A 39 -31.25 -25.48 9.36
N LYS A 40 -32.24 -24.63 9.04
CA LYS A 40 -32.58 -23.39 9.76
C LYS A 40 -33.11 -23.69 11.18
N PRO A 41 -32.86 -22.79 12.15
CA PRO A 41 -33.80 -22.56 13.24
C PRO A 41 -34.38 -21.13 13.24
N ASP A 42 -35.52 -21.02 13.92
CA ASP A 42 -36.47 -19.91 14.03
C ASP A 42 -35.95 -18.60 14.63
N GLN A 43 -36.70 -17.53 14.36
CA GLN A 43 -36.49 -16.16 14.86
C GLN A 43 -37.28 -15.88 16.15
N THR A 44 -36.65 -15.20 17.12
CA THR A 44 -37.03 -13.91 17.79
C THR A 44 -36.39 -13.83 19.19
N PRO A 45 -36.36 -12.67 19.91
CA PRO A 45 -36.20 -11.26 19.51
C PRO A 45 -34.95 -10.60 20.17
N VAL A 46 -34.74 -9.33 19.81
CA VAL A 46 -33.56 -8.47 20.02
C VAL A 46 -33.25 -8.16 21.49
N GLU A 47 -31.99 -8.35 21.91
CA GLU A 47 -31.42 -7.76 23.13
C GLU A 47 -30.04 -7.15 22.84
N GLN A 48 -29.75 -6.01 23.47
CA GLN A 48 -28.54 -5.19 23.26
C GLN A 48 -27.27 -5.96 23.67
N ILE A 49 -26.40 -6.32 22.72
CA ILE A 49 -25.15 -7.03 23.03
C ILE A 49 -23.95 -6.10 22.84
N LYS A 50 -23.27 -5.79 23.96
CA LYS A 50 -21.85 -5.37 23.99
C LYS A 50 -21.06 -6.30 23.07
N VAL A 51 -20.46 -5.77 22.01
CA VAL A 51 -19.52 -6.52 21.16
C VAL A 51 -18.27 -6.83 21.98
N ARG A 52 -18.35 -7.88 22.80
CA ARG A 52 -17.23 -8.74 23.16
C ARG A 52 -17.52 -10.08 22.52
N GLU A 53 -17.41 -10.13 21.18
CA GLU A 53 -17.20 -11.42 20.55
C GLU A 53 -15.84 -11.91 21.04
N ARG A 54 -15.86 -12.87 21.98
CA ARG A 54 -14.68 -13.68 22.26
C ARG A 54 -14.31 -14.31 20.93
N TYR A 55 -13.25 -13.80 20.31
CA TYR A 55 -12.57 -14.48 19.23
C TYR A 55 -12.26 -15.89 19.74
N THR A 56 -13.07 -16.84 19.33
CA THR A 56 -12.78 -18.26 19.53
C THR A 56 -11.98 -18.62 18.30
N PRO A 57 -10.65 -18.77 18.40
CA PRO A 57 -9.86 -19.21 17.26
C PRO A 57 -10.51 -20.49 16.74
N PRO A 58 -10.79 -20.60 15.43
CA PRO A 58 -11.42 -21.79 14.91
C PRO A 58 -10.58 -23.00 15.30
N SER A 59 -11.13 -23.87 16.14
CA SER A 59 -10.52 -25.12 16.62
C SER A 59 -10.41 -26.19 15.52
N ARG A 60 -10.46 -25.80 14.25
CA ARG A 60 -10.15 -26.67 13.13
C ARG A 60 -8.69 -26.46 12.80
N ALA A 61 -7.90 -27.47 13.16
CA ALA A 61 -6.56 -27.75 12.68
C ALA A 61 -6.24 -26.91 11.44
N TYR A 62 -5.37 -25.92 11.62
CA TYR A 62 -4.76 -25.22 10.50
C TYR A 62 -4.25 -26.32 9.56
N ASP A 63 -4.70 -26.35 8.31
CA ASP A 63 -4.20 -27.31 7.35
C ASP A 63 -2.74 -26.96 7.09
N ARG A 64 -1.83 -27.55 7.86
CA ARG A 64 -0.39 -27.32 7.78
C ARG A 64 0.14 -27.63 6.37
N LYS A 65 -0.60 -28.37 5.54
CA LYS A 65 -0.24 -28.64 4.15
C LYS A 65 -0.46 -27.45 3.22
N ASN A 66 -1.43 -26.56 3.48
CA ASN A 66 -1.76 -25.47 2.55
C ASN A 66 -1.30 -24.11 3.07
N ALA A 67 -0.48 -23.41 2.27
CA ALA A 67 0.07 -22.09 2.60
C ALA A 67 -0.98 -20.97 2.56
N VAL A 68 -2.01 -21.18 1.73
CA VAL A 68 -3.10 -20.25 1.47
C VAL A 68 -4.38 -21.05 1.37
N VAL A 69 -5.42 -20.61 2.08
CA VAL A 69 -6.74 -21.22 2.07
C VAL A 69 -7.79 -20.15 1.80
N HIS A 70 -8.64 -20.37 0.81
CA HIS A 70 -9.83 -19.53 0.57
C HIS A 70 -11.04 -20.11 1.30
N LYS A 71 -11.79 -19.24 1.98
CA LYS A 71 -13.07 -19.57 2.62
C LYS A 71 -14.13 -18.59 2.13
N LYS A 72 -15.25 -19.14 1.64
CA LYS A 72 -16.45 -18.38 1.30
C LYS A 72 -17.53 -18.69 2.33
N THR A 73 -18.13 -17.68 2.93
CA THR A 73 -19.08 -17.88 4.02
C THR A 73 -20.18 -16.83 4.03
N LYS A 74 -21.44 -17.26 4.21
CA LYS A 74 -22.57 -16.36 4.44
C LYS A 74 -22.58 -15.92 5.92
N ARG A 75 -22.63 -14.61 6.16
CA ARG A 75 -22.76 -13.99 7.48
C ARG A 75 -23.98 -13.08 7.50
N TRP A 76 -24.50 -12.80 8.68
CA TRP A 76 -25.58 -11.84 8.87
C TRP A 76 -24.99 -10.63 9.59
N LEU A 77 -24.99 -9.47 8.93
CA LEU A 77 -24.47 -8.22 9.46
C LEU A 77 -25.64 -7.24 9.55
N ASN A 78 -25.98 -6.78 10.75
CA ASN A 78 -27.13 -5.91 11.01
C ASN A 78 -28.43 -6.42 10.35
N GLY A 79 -28.72 -7.72 10.52
CA GLY A 79 -29.91 -8.36 9.97
C GLY A 79 -29.90 -8.59 8.45
N LYS A 80 -28.83 -8.20 7.73
CA LYS A 80 -28.71 -8.40 6.28
C LYS A 80 -27.69 -9.51 5.96
N PRO A 81 -27.98 -10.41 5.01
CA PRO A 81 -27.03 -11.43 4.61
C PRO A 81 -25.88 -10.80 3.80
N ALA A 82 -24.65 -11.10 4.19
CA ALA A 82 -23.44 -10.73 3.48
C ALA A 82 -22.64 -11.98 3.10
N MET A 83 -22.07 -12.00 1.89
CA MET A 83 -21.10 -13.01 1.52
C MET A 83 -19.70 -12.53 1.88
N VAL A 84 -19.05 -13.25 2.80
CA VAL A 84 -17.68 -12.96 3.25
C VAL A 84 -16.72 -13.93 2.58
N ASN A 85 -15.66 -13.36 2.04
CA ASN A 85 -14.65 -14.03 1.24
C ASN A 85 -13.31 -13.81 1.96
N THR A 86 -12.71 -14.87 2.51
CA THR A 86 -11.53 -14.78 3.38
C THR A 86 -10.39 -15.58 2.79
N LEU A 87 -9.20 -14.96 2.72
CA LEU A 87 -7.94 -15.64 2.50
C LEU A 87 -7.26 -15.83 3.84
N VAL A 88 -6.96 -17.07 4.21
CA VAL A 88 -6.17 -17.42 5.38
C VAL A 88 -4.79 -17.81 4.90
N ILE A 89 -3.76 -17.10 5.35
CA ILE A 89 -2.41 -17.19 4.83
C ILE A 89 -1.46 -17.50 5.99
N ASN A 90 -0.55 -18.44 5.79
CA ASN A 90 0.59 -18.64 6.67
C ASN A 90 1.82 -17.93 6.06
N PRO A 91 2.17 -16.73 6.54
CA PRO A 91 3.27 -15.95 5.96
C PRO A 91 4.63 -16.63 6.20
N LYS A 92 4.77 -17.44 7.25
CA LYS A 92 6.02 -18.15 7.61
C LYS A 92 6.32 -19.35 6.71
N LYS A 93 5.36 -19.79 5.88
CA LYS A 93 5.60 -20.90 4.96
C LYS A 93 6.54 -20.47 3.83
N SER A 94 7.57 -21.29 3.56
CA SER A 94 8.52 -21.03 2.48
C SER A 94 7.80 -20.78 1.15
N GLY A 95 8.32 -19.83 0.37
CA GLY A 95 7.74 -19.40 -0.91
C GLY A 95 6.53 -18.47 -0.82
N VAL A 96 5.93 -18.24 0.36
CA VAL A 96 4.85 -17.25 0.52
C VAL A 96 5.43 -15.84 0.63
N ILE A 97 4.97 -14.95 -0.25
CA ILE A 97 5.28 -13.52 -0.22
C ILE A 97 3.96 -12.76 -0.18
N ILE A 98 3.84 -11.79 0.72
CA ILE A 98 2.70 -10.87 0.78
C ILE A 98 3.25 -9.47 0.58
N LYS A 99 2.79 -8.75 -0.44
CA LYS A 99 3.27 -7.38 -0.71
C LYS A 99 2.20 -6.48 -1.33
N PRO A 100 2.32 -5.15 -1.19
CA PRO A 100 1.57 -4.21 -2.00
C PRO A 100 1.88 -4.37 -3.49
N SER A 101 0.91 -4.10 -4.35
CA SER A 101 1.14 -3.95 -5.79
C SER A 101 0.22 -2.90 -6.40
N PHE A 102 0.63 -2.38 -7.56
CA PHE A 102 0.03 -1.26 -8.26
C PHE A 102 -0.39 -1.67 -9.66
N GLY A 103 -1.26 -0.89 -10.30
CA GLY A 103 -1.73 -1.18 -11.66
C GLY A 103 -0.65 -1.11 -12.73
N SER A 104 0.47 -0.44 -12.47
CA SER A 104 1.59 -0.37 -13.40
C SER A 104 2.87 0.06 -12.69
N TYR A 105 3.91 0.39 -13.45
CA TYR A 105 5.06 1.11 -12.93
C TYR A 105 4.69 2.44 -12.26
N PHE A 106 3.75 3.19 -12.87
CA PHE A 106 3.24 4.42 -12.28
C PHE A 106 2.12 4.10 -11.30
N ILE A 107 2.26 4.60 -10.07
CA ILE A 107 1.36 4.31 -8.95
C ILE A 107 -0.02 4.95 -9.13
N ASN A 108 -0.14 5.97 -9.98
CA ASN A 108 -1.40 6.61 -10.31
C ASN A 108 -2.21 5.88 -11.40
N SER A 109 -1.74 4.70 -11.85
CA SER A 109 -2.48 3.86 -12.79
C SER A 109 -3.41 2.90 -12.04
N VAL A 110 -4.71 3.14 -12.13
CA VAL A 110 -5.73 2.25 -11.54
C VAL A 110 -5.96 1.05 -12.46
N LYS A 111 -6.01 -0.15 -11.86
CA LYS A 111 -6.41 -1.39 -12.53
C LYS A 111 -7.33 -2.19 -11.61
N SER A 112 -8.07 -3.14 -12.20
CA SER A 112 -8.81 -4.11 -11.40
C SER A 112 -7.84 -5.04 -10.63
N VAL A 113 -8.28 -5.54 -9.47
CA VAL A 113 -7.51 -6.53 -8.69
C VAL A 113 -7.11 -7.73 -9.56
N LYS A 114 -8.01 -8.18 -10.45
CA LYS A 114 -7.77 -9.28 -11.38
C LYS A 114 -6.61 -8.99 -12.33
N GLU A 115 -6.56 -7.79 -12.90
CA GLU A 115 -5.45 -7.41 -13.78
C GLU A 115 -4.13 -7.34 -13.02
N ILE A 116 -4.11 -6.79 -11.82
CA ILE A 116 -2.90 -6.69 -10.98
C ILE A 116 -2.39 -8.10 -10.62
N VAL A 117 -3.30 -9.00 -10.22
CA VAL A 117 -2.97 -10.41 -9.96
C VAL A 117 -2.36 -11.07 -11.20
N ASN A 118 -2.91 -10.81 -12.39
CA ASN A 118 -2.37 -11.37 -13.64
C ASN A 118 -1.00 -10.79 -14.00
N ILE A 119 -0.82 -9.47 -13.87
CA ILE A 119 0.45 -8.78 -14.18
C ILE A 119 1.58 -9.32 -13.31
N GLU A 120 1.30 -9.52 -12.03
CA GLU A 120 2.28 -10.00 -11.04
C GLU A 120 2.39 -11.53 -10.99
N THR A 121 1.58 -12.25 -11.76
CA THR A 121 1.46 -13.73 -11.69
C THR A 121 1.20 -14.20 -10.25
N ALA A 122 0.37 -13.46 -9.52
CA ALA A 122 0.06 -13.73 -8.12
C ALA A 122 -0.98 -14.84 -7.98
N LEU A 123 -0.95 -15.53 -6.83
CA LEU A 123 -1.94 -16.56 -6.50
C LEU A 123 -3.32 -15.95 -6.18
N ALA A 124 -3.33 -14.81 -5.52
CA ALA A 124 -4.54 -14.09 -5.13
C ALA A 124 -4.23 -12.62 -4.83
N GLY A 125 -5.27 -11.79 -4.84
CA GLY A 125 -5.17 -10.41 -4.39
C GLY A 125 -6.48 -9.86 -3.83
N ILE A 126 -6.37 -8.83 -3.00
CA ILE A 126 -7.50 -8.05 -2.48
C ILE A 126 -7.28 -6.57 -2.78
N ASN A 127 -8.34 -5.77 -2.76
CA ASN A 127 -8.19 -4.31 -2.72
C ASN A 127 -7.72 -3.86 -1.32
N ALA A 128 -6.99 -2.74 -1.25
CA ALA A 128 -6.29 -2.28 -0.06
C ALA A 128 -6.49 -0.77 0.19
N SER A 129 -5.55 0.08 -0.25
CA SER A 129 -5.59 1.51 0.06
C SER A 129 -6.70 2.28 -0.65
N TYR A 130 -7.04 3.42 -0.05
CA TYR A 130 -7.76 4.50 -0.73
C TYR A 130 -6.87 5.10 -1.83
N PHE A 131 -7.52 5.70 -2.82
CA PHE A 131 -6.87 6.45 -3.89
C PHE A 131 -7.79 7.58 -4.34
N LYS A 132 -7.23 8.58 -5.02
CA LYS A 132 -8.04 9.67 -5.55
C LYS A 132 -8.80 9.20 -6.81
N PRO A 133 -10.14 9.36 -6.86
CA PRO A 133 -10.92 8.91 -8.01
C PRO A 133 -10.60 9.62 -9.33
N ASP A 134 -10.15 10.87 -9.27
CA ASP A 134 -9.87 11.72 -10.43
C ASP A 134 -8.59 11.34 -11.18
N ASN A 135 -7.57 10.85 -10.47
CA ASN A 135 -6.26 10.60 -11.06
C ASN A 135 -5.59 9.29 -10.62
N GLY A 136 -6.25 8.48 -9.80
CA GLY A 136 -5.76 7.17 -9.38
C GLY A 136 -4.64 7.20 -8.33
N ALA A 137 -4.18 8.38 -7.89
CA ALA A 137 -3.07 8.47 -6.97
C ALA A 137 -3.41 7.83 -5.62
N PRO A 138 -2.57 6.92 -5.11
CA PRO A 138 -2.82 6.24 -3.84
C PRO A 138 -2.70 7.20 -2.67
N LEU A 139 -3.53 6.98 -1.65
CA LEU A 139 -3.64 7.82 -0.46
C LEU A 139 -3.21 7.04 0.78
N GLY A 140 -2.06 7.41 1.34
CA GLY A 140 -1.45 6.75 2.48
C GLY A 140 -0.17 5.98 2.16
N LEU A 141 0.41 5.39 3.20
CA LEU A 141 1.68 4.68 3.15
C LEU A 141 1.60 3.47 2.22
N ALA A 142 2.63 3.30 1.40
CA ALA A 142 2.96 2.03 0.78
C ALA A 142 4.47 1.83 0.86
N VAL A 143 4.88 0.68 1.39
CA VAL A 143 6.27 0.22 1.44
C VAL A 143 6.34 -1.09 0.67
N VAL A 144 7.30 -1.22 -0.24
CA VAL A 144 7.55 -2.44 -1.01
C VAL A 144 9.04 -2.69 -0.99
N ASP A 145 9.45 -3.88 -0.57
CA ASP A 145 10.86 -4.28 -0.48
C ASP A 145 11.71 -3.22 0.25
N GLU A 146 11.22 -2.77 1.41
CA GLU A 146 11.81 -1.74 2.29
C GLU A 146 11.83 -0.31 1.70
N GLU A 147 11.39 -0.12 0.45
CA GLU A 147 11.30 1.20 -0.20
C GLU A 147 9.96 1.89 0.12
N ILE A 148 10.01 3.13 0.61
CA ILE A 148 8.82 3.98 0.76
C ILE A 148 8.35 4.42 -0.64
N ILE A 149 7.35 3.71 -1.18
CA ILE A 149 6.74 4.03 -2.47
C ILE A 149 5.82 5.24 -2.34
N THR A 150 5.00 5.30 -1.29
CA THR A 150 4.23 6.50 -0.93
C THR A 150 4.29 6.73 0.56
N GLY A 151 4.41 7.97 0.99
CA GLY A 151 4.39 8.29 2.41
C GLY A 151 2.97 8.27 3.00
N PRO A 152 2.85 8.28 4.33
CA PRO A 152 1.57 8.23 5.04
C PRO A 152 0.75 9.52 4.88
N LEU A 153 -0.55 9.43 5.16
CA LEU A 153 -1.46 10.58 5.23
C LEU A 153 -2.27 10.53 6.52
N TYR A 154 -2.40 11.70 7.16
CA TYR A 154 -3.28 11.92 8.32
C TYR A 154 -3.09 10.94 9.48
N ARG A 155 -1.87 10.40 9.67
CA ARG A 155 -1.54 9.40 10.69
C ARG A 155 -2.53 8.23 10.69
N ARG A 156 -2.93 7.79 9.49
CA ARG A 156 -3.82 6.65 9.30
C ARG A 156 -3.12 5.34 9.66
N VAL A 157 -3.95 4.36 10.01
CA VAL A 157 -3.48 3.02 10.31
C VAL A 157 -2.91 2.38 9.05
N SER A 158 -1.72 1.80 9.19
CA SER A 158 -1.06 0.99 8.18
C SER A 158 -0.89 -0.43 8.68
N PHE A 159 -1.03 -1.39 7.78
CA PHE A 159 -0.68 -2.78 7.98
C PHE A 159 0.72 -3.00 7.42
N GLY A 160 1.63 -3.46 8.27
CA GLY A 160 3.01 -3.80 7.93
C GLY A 160 3.25 -5.30 8.04
N ILE A 161 4.17 -5.79 7.22
CA ILE A 161 4.72 -7.13 7.23
C ILE A 161 6.21 -6.98 7.51
N THR A 162 6.68 -7.61 8.57
CA THR A 162 8.07 -7.51 8.99
C THR A 162 8.98 -8.44 8.19
N LYS A 163 10.30 -8.23 8.27
CA LYS A 163 11.32 -9.12 7.69
C LYS A 163 11.23 -10.55 8.20
N ASP A 164 10.83 -10.70 9.46
CA ASP A 164 10.54 -12.01 10.05
C ASP A 164 9.20 -12.59 9.58
N ARG A 165 8.45 -11.90 8.73
CA ARG A 165 7.10 -12.27 8.26
C ARG A 165 6.04 -12.28 9.36
N GLU A 166 6.20 -11.42 10.36
CA GLU A 166 5.14 -11.10 11.32
C GLU A 166 4.30 -9.93 10.81
N PHE A 167 3.11 -9.78 11.38
CA PHE A 167 2.21 -8.68 11.05
C PHE A 167 2.25 -7.60 12.12
N LYS A 168 2.23 -6.35 11.66
CA LYS A 168 2.20 -5.17 12.52
C LYS A 168 1.12 -4.20 12.04
N MET A 169 0.47 -3.51 12.96
CA MET A 169 -0.41 -2.39 12.62
C MET A 169 -0.08 -1.20 13.50
N ASP A 170 -0.02 -0.01 12.91
CA ASP A 170 0.19 1.23 13.64
C ASP A 170 -0.30 2.46 12.87
N LYS A 171 -0.46 3.58 13.57
CA LYS A 171 -0.63 4.90 12.95
C LYS A 171 0.73 5.43 12.54
N VAL A 172 1.01 5.38 11.25
CA VAL A 172 2.33 5.73 10.71
C VAL A 172 2.36 7.18 10.26
N ASP A 173 3.49 7.83 10.49
CA ASP A 173 3.83 9.16 9.99
C ASP A 173 5.21 9.16 9.32
N ILE A 174 5.60 10.26 8.69
CA ILE A 174 6.91 10.40 8.03
C ILE A 174 7.60 11.68 8.47
N THR A 175 8.91 11.61 8.62
CA THR A 175 9.78 12.76 8.82
C THR A 175 11.01 12.62 7.95
N GLY A 176 11.69 13.71 7.68
CA GLY A 176 12.88 13.65 6.87
C GLY A 176 13.42 15.02 6.51
N LYS A 177 14.49 15.00 5.73
CA LYS A 177 15.17 16.18 5.25
C LYS A 177 15.61 16.04 3.81
N ILE A 178 15.69 17.18 3.13
CA ILE A 178 16.22 17.35 1.80
C ILE A 178 17.38 18.33 1.91
N THR A 179 18.55 17.93 1.45
CA THR A 179 19.78 18.74 1.44
C THR A 179 20.09 19.12 0.02
N ILE A 180 20.34 20.41 -0.21
CA ILE A 180 20.69 20.99 -1.52
C ILE A 180 21.95 21.85 -1.37
N GLY A 181 22.92 21.63 -2.24
CA GLY A 181 24.25 22.25 -2.10
C GLY A 181 24.90 21.88 -0.77
N ASP A 182 25.71 22.79 -0.22
CA ASP A 182 26.47 22.50 1.00
C ASP A 182 25.70 22.80 2.30
N ASN A 183 24.76 23.76 2.28
CA ASN A 183 24.17 24.31 3.50
C ASN A 183 22.63 24.39 3.52
N LEU A 184 21.95 24.15 2.39
CA LEU A 184 20.50 24.34 2.33
C LEU A 184 19.79 23.06 2.74
N GLU A 185 19.10 23.11 3.88
CA GLU A 185 18.28 22.01 4.38
C GLU A 185 16.79 22.40 4.41
N PHE A 186 15.96 21.52 3.87
CA PHE A 186 14.52 21.61 3.92
C PHE A 186 13.92 20.40 4.60
N ARG A 187 12.83 20.60 5.34
CA ARG A 187 12.05 19.50 5.89
C ARG A 187 11.31 18.76 4.77
N LEU A 188 11.40 17.44 4.79
CA LEU A 188 10.57 16.57 3.97
C LEU A 188 9.19 16.47 4.61
N PHE A 189 8.18 16.85 3.83
CA PHE A 189 6.78 16.70 4.17
C PHE A 189 6.28 15.29 3.88
N ASN A 190 6.55 14.81 2.67
CA ASN A 190 6.03 13.53 2.21
C ASN A 190 6.76 13.02 0.95
N ILE A 191 6.42 11.80 0.53
CA ILE A 191 6.88 11.16 -0.71
C ILE A 191 5.64 10.73 -1.51
N ASN A 192 5.59 11.09 -2.79
CA ASN A 192 4.56 10.65 -3.75
C ASN A 192 3.12 10.77 -3.21
N GLN A 193 2.79 11.90 -2.58
CA GLN A 193 1.45 12.21 -2.09
C GLN A 193 0.87 13.45 -2.79
N PRO A 194 -0.46 13.55 -3.01
CA PRO A 194 -1.08 14.68 -3.69
C PRO A 194 -1.23 15.92 -2.81
N VAL A 195 -0.88 15.83 -1.52
CA VAL A 195 -1.00 16.93 -0.55
C VAL A 195 0.32 17.73 -0.50
N PHE A 196 0.19 19.04 -0.58
CA PHE A 196 1.31 19.97 -0.53
C PHE A 196 1.31 20.76 0.78
N SER A 197 2.47 20.84 1.42
CA SER A 197 2.70 21.78 2.54
C SER A 197 3.02 23.17 1.99
N LYS A 198 2.51 24.21 2.65
CA LYS A 198 2.90 25.60 2.37
C LYS A 198 4.30 25.95 2.90
N TYR A 199 4.88 25.07 3.72
CA TYR A 199 6.11 25.33 4.49
C TYR A 199 7.24 24.34 4.17
N ASP A 200 6.87 23.12 3.77
CA ASP A 200 7.75 21.97 3.61
C ASP A 200 7.66 21.39 2.19
N PHE A 201 8.50 20.39 1.91
CA PHE A 201 8.69 19.88 0.55
C PHE A 201 8.26 18.42 0.38
N THR A 202 7.59 18.12 -0.72
CA THR A 202 7.22 16.75 -1.12
C THR A 202 8.16 16.26 -2.21
N VAL A 203 8.65 15.02 -2.07
CA VAL A 203 9.45 14.36 -3.11
C VAL A 203 8.54 13.54 -4.02
N TYR A 204 8.61 13.77 -5.33
CA TYR A 204 7.97 12.94 -6.35
C TYR A 204 9.02 12.14 -7.11
N THR A 205 9.10 10.85 -6.81
CA THR A 205 9.96 9.90 -7.54
C THR A 205 9.35 9.57 -8.90
N ASP A 206 10.13 8.93 -9.76
CA ASP A 206 9.64 8.47 -11.07
C ASP A 206 8.49 7.44 -11.01
N LYS A 207 8.20 6.86 -9.83
CA LYS A 207 7.04 6.00 -9.58
C LYS A 207 5.72 6.76 -9.55
N TRP A 208 5.70 8.05 -9.22
CA TRP A 208 4.47 8.84 -9.09
C TRP A 208 3.61 8.81 -10.36
N GLY A 209 4.27 9.06 -11.50
CA GLY A 209 3.63 9.32 -12.78
C GLY A 209 4.60 10.08 -13.71
N LYS A 210 4.16 10.37 -14.93
CA LYS A 210 5.02 11.09 -15.91
C LYS A 210 5.32 12.54 -15.51
N HIS A 211 4.44 13.18 -14.75
CA HIS A 211 4.54 14.59 -14.38
C HIS A 211 4.20 14.78 -12.90
N THR A 212 4.82 15.79 -12.28
CA THR A 212 4.41 16.27 -10.96
C THR A 212 2.98 16.81 -10.98
N PRO A 213 2.26 16.85 -9.85
CA PRO A 213 0.92 17.43 -9.85
C PRO A 213 0.96 18.93 -10.17
N LYS A 214 -0.14 19.44 -10.71
CA LYS A 214 -0.29 20.87 -10.97
C LYS A 214 -0.36 21.64 -9.65
N THR A 215 0.41 22.72 -9.54
CA THR A 215 0.44 23.64 -8.40
C THR A 215 0.25 25.07 -8.88
N SER A 216 0.01 26.01 -7.97
CA SER A 216 0.15 27.44 -8.29
C SER A 216 1.62 27.82 -8.45
N GLU A 217 1.85 29.04 -8.95
CA GLU A 217 3.18 29.65 -9.14
C GLU A 217 3.98 29.84 -7.83
N HIS A 218 3.31 29.78 -6.67
CA HIS A 218 3.95 29.85 -5.36
C HIS A 218 4.73 28.59 -4.97
N TYR A 219 4.76 27.58 -5.85
CA TYR A 219 5.52 26.35 -5.66
C TYR A 219 6.61 26.22 -6.72
N SER A 220 7.79 25.78 -6.31
CA SER A 220 8.88 25.39 -7.18
C SER A 220 8.95 23.88 -7.33
N HIS A 221 9.24 23.44 -8.55
CA HIS A 221 9.49 22.07 -8.96
C HIS A 221 10.97 21.97 -9.32
N ILE A 222 11.78 21.44 -8.40
CA ILE A 222 13.22 21.28 -8.55
C ILE A 222 13.47 19.89 -9.14
N VAL A 223 13.84 19.82 -10.41
CA VAL A 223 14.07 18.55 -11.09
C VAL A 223 15.45 18.03 -10.75
N VAL A 224 15.53 16.80 -10.26
CA VAL A 224 16.77 16.17 -9.82
C VAL A 224 17.02 14.89 -10.61
N HIS A 225 18.23 14.76 -11.13
CA HIS A 225 18.71 13.54 -11.77
C HIS A 225 20.19 13.35 -11.45
N ARG A 226 20.61 12.10 -11.20
CA ARG A 226 21.97 11.77 -10.75
C ARG A 226 22.44 12.65 -9.59
N ASN A 227 21.57 12.83 -8.59
CA ASN A 227 21.80 13.62 -7.37
C ASN A 227 22.18 15.09 -7.63
N LYS A 228 21.76 15.67 -8.75
CA LYS A 228 22.01 17.08 -9.10
C LYS A 228 20.76 17.78 -9.61
N VAL A 229 20.59 19.05 -9.25
CA VAL A 229 19.57 19.92 -9.83
C VAL A 229 19.79 20.04 -11.33
N GLN A 230 18.76 19.74 -12.12
CA GLN A 230 18.77 19.89 -13.56
C GLN A 230 18.21 21.24 -13.99
N TYR A 231 17.07 21.62 -13.42
CA TYR A 231 16.41 22.91 -13.59
C TYR A 231 15.30 23.08 -12.56
N ILE A 232 14.77 24.30 -12.45
CA ILE A 232 13.68 24.66 -11.55
C ILE A 232 12.58 25.32 -12.38
N LYS A 233 11.31 24.97 -12.12
CA LYS A 233 10.14 25.66 -12.69
C LYS A 233 9.09 25.93 -11.62
N ASN A 234 8.19 26.88 -11.90
CA ASN A 234 7.05 27.21 -11.03
C ASN A 234 5.74 26.56 -11.50
N SER A 235 5.84 25.51 -12.31
CA SER A 235 4.72 24.77 -12.89
C SER A 235 5.05 23.28 -12.91
N SER A 236 4.04 22.44 -13.15
CA SER A 236 4.23 20.99 -13.33
C SER A 236 5.32 20.69 -14.37
N VAL A 237 6.12 19.67 -14.09
CA VAL A 237 7.27 19.23 -14.89
C VAL A 237 7.25 17.72 -15.08
N SER A 238 7.90 17.24 -16.13
CA SER A 238 8.12 15.80 -16.31
C SER A 238 9.08 15.28 -15.23
N ILE A 239 8.80 14.10 -14.70
CA ILE A 239 9.66 13.43 -13.71
C ILE A 239 10.65 12.55 -14.48
N PRO A 240 11.97 12.78 -14.35
CA PRO A 240 12.98 11.99 -15.06
C PRO A 240 13.01 10.55 -14.54
N ARG A 241 13.14 9.57 -15.45
CA ARG A 241 13.34 8.16 -15.09
C ARG A 241 14.63 8.00 -14.27
N GLY A 242 14.57 7.26 -13.17
CA GLY A 242 15.67 7.12 -12.21
C GLY A 242 16.05 8.43 -11.49
N GLY A 243 15.19 9.45 -11.56
CA GLY A 243 15.34 10.68 -10.80
C GLY A 243 14.06 11.00 -10.02
N TYR A 244 13.96 12.24 -9.57
CA TYR A 244 12.84 12.72 -8.77
C TYR A 244 12.69 14.24 -8.90
N VAL A 245 11.56 14.76 -8.42
CA VAL A 245 11.31 16.20 -8.36
C VAL A 245 10.97 16.57 -6.92
N VAL A 246 11.65 17.58 -6.40
CA VAL A 246 11.35 18.16 -5.09
C VAL A 246 10.39 19.32 -5.30
N VAL A 247 9.20 19.25 -4.72
CA VAL A 247 8.15 20.28 -4.87
C VAL A 247 7.86 20.94 -3.53
N GLY A 248 7.91 22.26 -3.47
CA GLY A 248 7.61 23.01 -2.25
C GLY A 248 7.60 24.52 -2.47
N PRO A 249 7.55 25.32 -1.40
CA PRO A 249 7.30 26.76 -1.51
C PRO A 249 8.41 27.52 -2.25
N HIS A 250 8.03 28.31 -3.24
CA HIS A 250 8.95 29.07 -4.10
C HIS A 250 9.81 30.08 -3.32
N TYR A 251 9.26 30.75 -2.30
CA TYR A 251 10.01 31.73 -1.49
C TYR A 251 11.21 31.11 -0.73
N ARG A 252 11.22 29.78 -0.53
CA ARG A 252 12.35 29.06 0.05
C ARG A 252 13.40 28.67 -0.99
N VAL A 253 13.08 28.73 -2.28
CA VAL A 253 13.90 28.29 -3.41
C VAL A 253 14.51 29.45 -4.18
N ALA A 254 13.74 30.52 -4.42
CA ALA A 254 14.13 31.65 -5.26
C ALA A 254 15.48 32.25 -4.83
N GLY A 255 16.44 32.30 -5.75
CA GLY A 255 17.79 32.85 -5.55
C GLY A 255 18.72 32.02 -4.67
N LYS A 256 18.30 30.84 -4.19
CA LYS A 256 19.06 30.01 -3.24
C LYS A 256 19.58 28.69 -3.80
N ILE A 257 19.06 28.27 -4.95
CA ILE A 257 19.38 26.98 -5.57
C ILE A 257 19.81 27.23 -7.01
N GLN A 258 20.91 26.62 -7.40
CA GLN A 258 21.51 26.72 -8.72
C GLN A 258 21.45 25.38 -9.45
N GLN A 259 21.60 25.45 -10.77
CA GLN A 259 21.77 24.24 -11.57
C GLN A 259 23.04 23.51 -11.13
N TYR A 260 22.97 22.18 -11.13
CA TYR A 260 24.03 21.25 -10.71
C TYR A 260 24.37 21.21 -9.22
N ASP A 261 23.66 21.98 -8.37
CA ASP A 261 23.71 21.77 -6.92
C ASP A 261 23.44 20.30 -6.61
N LYS A 262 24.26 19.73 -5.72
CA LYS A 262 24.05 18.37 -5.23
C LYS A 262 22.75 18.32 -4.45
N VAL A 263 21.98 17.26 -4.64
CA VAL A 263 20.73 17.04 -3.90
C VAL A 263 20.71 15.62 -3.35
N SER A 264 20.32 15.51 -2.08
CA SER A 264 19.98 14.25 -1.44
C SER A 264 18.75 14.44 -0.56
N TYR A 265 18.01 13.37 -0.31
CA TYR A 265 16.96 13.39 0.70
C TYR A 265 17.02 12.11 1.53
N ALA A 266 16.57 12.21 2.77
CA ALA A 266 16.39 11.09 3.68
C ALA A 266 15.00 11.16 4.28
N ALA A 267 14.31 10.03 4.32
CA ALA A 267 13.00 9.88 4.91
C ALA A 267 12.99 8.74 5.92
N LYS A 268 12.30 8.95 7.03
CA LYS A 268 12.08 7.97 8.09
C LYS A 268 10.60 7.91 8.44
N LEU A 269 10.10 6.70 8.65
CA LEU A 269 8.78 6.44 9.20
C LEU A 269 8.78 6.62 10.72
N ILE A 270 7.61 6.98 11.25
CA ILE A 270 7.33 7.08 12.68
C ILE A 270 6.16 6.14 12.98
N PRO A 271 6.25 5.23 13.96
CA PRO A 271 7.39 5.04 14.89
C PRO A 271 8.65 4.47 14.23
N GLU A 272 9.81 4.72 14.84
CA GLU A 272 11.12 4.47 14.22
C GLU A 272 11.37 2.99 13.89
N ASP A 273 10.78 2.08 14.67
CA ASP A 273 10.89 0.63 14.47
C ASP A 273 10.21 0.14 13.18
N TRP A 274 9.50 0.99 12.44
CA TRP A 274 9.06 0.71 11.08
C TRP A 274 10.19 0.76 10.05
N ASN A 275 11.27 1.51 10.30
CA ASN A 275 12.34 1.66 9.31
C ASN A 275 13.23 0.42 9.21
N ASP A 276 13.49 -0.25 10.33
CA ASP A 276 14.47 -1.35 10.35
C ASP A 276 13.82 -2.73 10.16
N ASN A 277 12.53 -2.85 10.50
CA ASN A 277 11.85 -4.13 10.64
C ASN A 277 10.77 -4.40 9.57
N VAL A 278 10.18 -3.36 8.97
CA VAL A 278 9.05 -3.53 8.03
C VAL A 278 9.56 -3.65 6.60
N GLU A 279 9.32 -4.81 5.98
CA GLU A 279 9.68 -5.09 4.59
C GLU A 279 8.62 -4.56 3.62
N SER A 280 7.35 -4.68 3.99
CA SER A 280 6.22 -4.26 3.16
C SER A 280 5.12 -3.67 4.01
N ALA A 281 4.45 -2.63 3.52
CA ALA A 281 3.36 -1.98 4.25
C ALA A 281 2.33 -1.35 3.33
N ILE A 282 1.09 -1.26 3.81
CA ILE A 282 0.03 -0.55 3.11
C ILE A 282 -0.96 0.11 4.08
N SER A 283 -1.28 1.37 3.81
CA SER A 283 -2.28 2.14 4.56
C SER A 283 -3.70 1.75 4.18
N GLY A 284 -4.59 1.81 5.18
CA GLY A 284 -6.03 1.78 5.01
C GLY A 284 -6.65 2.63 6.11
N GLY A 285 -7.08 1.96 7.18
CA GLY A 285 -7.65 2.60 8.36
C GLY A 285 -9.12 3.00 8.18
N PRO A 286 -9.84 3.25 9.29
CA PRO A 286 -9.36 3.26 10.68
C PRO A 286 -9.11 1.85 11.24
N TYR A 287 -8.62 1.77 12.49
CA TYR A 287 -8.70 0.52 13.27
C TYR A 287 -10.16 0.09 13.38
N LEU A 288 -10.42 -1.21 13.21
CA LEU A 288 -11.75 -1.79 13.36
C LEU A 288 -11.87 -2.68 14.60
N VAL A 289 -10.76 -3.28 15.03
CA VAL A 289 -10.62 -4.18 16.18
C VAL A 289 -9.28 -3.97 16.86
#